data_AF-A0AAJ2AL94-F1
#
_entry.id   AF-A0AAJ2AL94-F1
#
_cell.length_a   1.000
_cell.length_b   1.000
_cell.length_c   1.000
_cell.angle_alpha   90.00
_cell.angle_beta   90.00
_cell.angle_gamma   90.00
#
_symmetry.space_group_name_H-M   'P 1'
#
loop_
_entity.id
_entity.type
_entity.pdbx_description
1 polymer ?
#
loop_
_entity_poly.entity_id
_entity_poly.type
_entity_poly.pdbx_seq_one_letter_code
_entity_poly.pdbx_strand_id
1 'polypeptide(L)' 'MATEENVLATFEQFNVEGRDYVTLNDACNGLAQWLASAWDRLEEGDAQILVAVGATLWREGYSQR' A
#
# COMPACT_ATOMS: atom_id res chain seq x y z
N MET A 1 13.65 -2.25 15.94
CA MET A 1 12.46 -3.03 15.52
C MET A 1 11.39 -2.02 15.19
N ALA A 2 10.72 -2.12 14.05
CA ALA A 2 9.59 -1.25 13.76
C ALA A 2 8.43 -1.61 14.71
N THR A 3 7.78 -0.60 15.29
CA THR A 3 6.50 -0.75 15.99
C THR A 3 5.39 -0.23 15.07
N GLU A 4 4.15 -0.67 15.28
CA GLU A 4 2.99 -0.15 14.55
C GLU A 4 2.92 1.38 14.64
N GLU A 5 3.09 1.93 15.83
CA GLU A 5 3.10 3.38 16.10
C GLU A 5 4.15 4.12 15.26
N ASN A 6 5.39 3.61 15.21
CA ASN A 6 6.45 4.26 14.44
C ASN A 6 6.22 4.15 12.92
N VAL A 7 5.58 3.06 12.45
CA VAL A 7 5.21 2.91 11.04
C VAL A 7 4.09 3.89 10.67
N LEU A 8 3.07 4.05 11.53
CA LEU A 8 2.01 5.03 11.34
C LEU A 8 2.57 6.47 11.34
N ALA A 9 3.48 6.79 12.25
CA ALA A 9 4.15 8.09 12.25
C ALA A 9 4.92 8.34 10.94
N THR A 10 5.48 7.30 10.32
CA THR A 10 6.14 7.42 9.02
C THR A 10 5.13 7.70 7.90
N PHE A 11 3.94 7.07 7.92
CA PHE A 11 2.87 7.37 6.97
C PHE A 11 2.41 8.83 7.07
N GLU A 12 2.20 9.32 8.29
CA GLU A 12 1.84 10.71 8.55
C GLU A 12 2.92 11.67 8.05
N GLN A 13 4.18 11.39 8.35
CA GLN A 13 5.30 12.18 7.88
C GLN A 13 5.35 12.25 6.35
N PHE A 14 5.20 11.13 5.65
CA PHE A 14 5.19 11.10 4.19
C PHE A 14 4.01 11.89 3.59
N ASN A 15 2.85 11.81 4.23
CA ASN A 15 1.67 12.59 3.85
C ASN A 15 1.89 14.10 4.04
N VAL A 16 2.50 14.52 5.17
CA VAL A 16 2.81 15.94 5.45
C VAL A 16 3.90 16.48 4.54
N GLU A 17 4.94 15.69 4.25
CA GLU A 17 6.05 16.09 3.39
C GLU A 17 5.65 16.21 1.91
N GLY A 18 4.49 15.68 1.52
CA GLY A 18 4.01 15.72 0.13
C GLY A 18 4.97 15.05 -0.84
N ARG A 19 5.72 14.03 -0.40
CA ARG A 19 6.64 13.29 -1.26
C ARG A 19 5.86 12.56 -2.35
N ASP A 20 5.86 13.20 -3.51
CA ASP A 20 5.52 12.75 -4.85
C ASP A 20 4.26 11.87 -5.02
N TYR A 21 3.23 12.52 -5.57
CA TYR A 21 2.32 12.03 -6.62
C TYR A 21 2.24 10.52 -6.82
N VAL A 22 1.52 9.85 -5.93
CA VAL A 22 0.78 8.66 -6.32
C VAL A 22 -0.67 9.10 -6.34
N THR A 23 -1.24 9.28 -7.53
CA THR A 23 -2.70 9.19 -7.59
C THR A 23 -3.08 7.85 -6.95
N LEU A 24 -4.29 7.74 -6.40
CA LEU A 24 -4.72 6.46 -5.82
C LEU A 24 -4.57 5.29 -6.82
N ASN A 25 -4.65 5.59 -8.11
CA ASN A 25 -4.39 4.66 -9.19
C ASN A 25 -2.91 4.23 -9.29
N ASP A 26 -1.98 5.16 -9.17
CA ASP A 26 -0.54 4.88 -9.21
C ASP A 26 -0.10 4.08 -7.96
N ALA A 27 -0.68 4.38 -6.79
CA ALA A 27 -0.45 3.59 -5.57
C ALA A 27 -0.92 2.14 -5.74
N CYS A 28 -2.13 1.95 -6.31
CA CYS A 28 -2.66 0.61 -6.60
C CYS A 28 -1.78 -0.13 -7.61
N ASN A 29 -1.35 0.54 -8.68
CA ASN A 29 -0.50 -0.05 -9.72
C ASN A 29 0.88 -0.44 -9.16
N GLY A 30 1.49 0.44 -8.36
CA GLY A 30 2.79 0.19 -7.73
C GLY A 30 2.73 -1.01 -6.77
N LEU A 31 1.69 -1.08 -5.93
CA LEU A 31 1.47 -2.23 -5.05
C LEU A 31 1.26 -3.52 -5.85
N ALA A 32 0.42 -3.50 -6.88
CA ALA A 32 0.15 -4.67 -7.72
C ALA A 32 1.42 -5.17 -8.43
N GLN A 33 2.22 -4.27 -9.00
CA GLN A 33 3.46 -4.60 -9.69
C GLN A 33 4.49 -5.20 -8.71
N TRP A 34 4.68 -4.58 -7.56
CA TRP A 34 5.58 -5.11 -6.54
C TRP A 34 5.10 -6.48 -6.03
N LEU A 35 3.82 -6.62 -5.74
CA LEU A 35 3.22 -7.85 -5.23
C LEU A 35 3.35 -9.00 -6.24
N ALA A 36 3.14 -8.76 -7.52
CA ALA A 36 3.38 -9.73 -8.58
C ALA A 36 4.85 -10.18 -8.64
N SER A 37 5.80 -9.26 -8.46
CA SER A 37 7.24 -9.60 -8.44
C SER A 37 7.69 -10.32 -7.18
N ALA A 38 6.94 -10.18 -6.09
CA ALA A 38 7.24 -10.71 -4.78
C ALA A 38 6.47 -12.00 -4.46
N TRP A 39 5.47 -12.36 -5.26
CA TRP A 39 4.43 -13.31 -4.87
C TRP A 39 4.97 -14.62 -4.28
N ASP A 40 5.92 -15.25 -4.98
CA ASP A 40 6.46 -16.55 -4.60
C ASP A 40 7.37 -16.53 -3.36
N ARG A 41 7.74 -15.33 -2.87
CA ARG A 41 8.61 -15.15 -1.69
C ARG A 41 7.85 -14.75 -0.43
N LEU A 42 6.55 -14.51 -0.54
CA LEU A 42 5.71 -14.11 0.60
C LEU A 42 5.30 -15.34 1.40
N GLU A 43 5.26 -15.19 2.72
CA GLU A 43 4.70 -16.23 3.58
C GLU A 43 3.18 -16.33 3.38
N GLU A 44 2.65 -17.51 3.70
CA GLU A 44 1.22 -17.76 3.69
C GLU A 44 0.55 -16.88 4.76
N GLY A 45 -0.16 -15.85 4.33
CA GLY A 45 -0.80 -14.84 5.19
C GLY A 45 -0.39 -13.41 4.85
N ASP A 46 0.89 -13.18 4.56
CA ASP A 46 1.40 -11.87 4.15
C ASP A 46 0.76 -11.42 2.83
N ALA A 47 0.68 -12.35 1.86
CA ALA A 47 0.02 -12.10 0.59
C ALA A 47 -1.46 -11.72 0.78
N GLN A 48 -2.19 -12.34 1.73
CA GLN A 48 -3.59 -12.00 2.00
C GLN A 48 -3.74 -10.59 2.56
N ILE A 49 -2.88 -10.19 3.50
CA ILE A 49 -2.89 -8.83 4.08
C ILE A 49 -2.63 -7.80 2.96
N LEU A 50 -1.62 -8.03 2.13
CA LEU A 50 -1.26 -7.11 1.04
C LEU A 50 -2.35 -7.01 -0.02
N VAL A 51 -3.00 -8.13 -0.37
CA VAL A 51 -4.17 -8.14 -1.28
C VAL A 51 -5.34 -7.37 -0.66
N ALA A 52 -5.62 -7.54 0.64
CA ALA A 52 -6.71 -6.82 1.31
C ALA A 52 -6.47 -5.29 1.35
N VAL A 53 -5.23 -4.87 1.56
CA VAL A 53 -4.82 -3.46 1.46
C VAL A 53 -5.07 -2.93 0.05
N GLY A 54 -4.58 -3.64 -0.98
CA GLY A 54 -4.78 -3.23 -2.38
C GLY A 54 -6.26 -3.16 -2.78
N ALA A 55 -7.08 -4.12 -2.35
CA ALA A 55 -8.52 -4.11 -2.60
C ALA A 55 -9.22 -2.91 -1.93
N THR A 56 -8.80 -2.55 -0.72
CA THR A 56 -9.33 -1.38 0.00
C THR A 56 -8.97 -0.10 -0.74
N LEU A 57 -7.71 0.09 -1.11
CA LEU A 57 -7.25 1.25 -1.87
C LEU A 57 -7.99 1.39 -3.21
N TRP A 58 -8.16 0.28 -3.94
CA TRP A 58 -8.88 0.26 -5.20
C TRP A 58 -10.35 0.69 -5.03
N ARG A 59 -11.03 0.20 -3.98
CA ARG A 59 -12.42 0.58 -3.68
C ARG A 59 -12.54 2.08 -3.41
N GLU A 60 -11.69 2.63 -2.56
CA GLU A 60 -11.70 4.06 -2.22
C GLU A 60 -11.35 4.96 -3.41
N GLY A 61 -10.60 4.44 -4.40
CA GLY A 61 -10.28 5.18 -5.62
C GLY A 61 -11.32 5.05 -6.72
N TYR A 62 -11.99 3.91 -6.79
CA TYR A 62 -13.11 3.69 -7.69
C TYR A 62 -14.35 4.50 -7.27
N SER A 63 -14.61 4.64 -5.96
CA SER A 63 -15.72 5.45 -5.45
C SER A 63 -15.55 6.97 -5.69
N GLN A 64 -14.33 7.41 -6.01
CA GLN A 64 -13.99 8.81 -6.31
C GLN A 64 -14.02 9.13 -7.82
N ARG A 65 -14.33 8.17 -8.69
CA ARG A 65 -14.48 8.33 -10.14
C ARG A 65 -15.95 8.48 -10.53
#